data_AF-A0A7W1SFC0-F1
#
_entry.id   AF-A0A7W1SFC0-F1
#
_cell.length_a   1.000
_cell.length_b   1.000
_cell.length_c   1.000
_cell.angle_alpha   90.00
_cell.angle_beta   90.00
_cell.angle_gamma   90.00
#
_symmetry.space_group_name_H-M   'P 1'
#
loop_
_entity.id
_entity.type
_entity.pdbx_description
1 polymer ?
#
loop_
_entity_poly.entity_id
_entity_poly.type
_entity_poly.pdbx_seq_one_letter_code
_entity_poly.pdbx_strand_id
1 'polypeptide(L)' 'MPFRDISGHRHLLDRLTRAAGRGSLPHSLIFAGPEGVGKRMAAVALAQLLNCLAPSPGDPPDACGECASCRRIARNV' A
#
# COMPACT_ATOMS: atom_id res chain seq x y z
N MET A 1 -4.54 -4.94 5.24
CA MET A 1 -5.27 -4.11 4.28
C MET A 1 -4.40 -3.96 3.03
N PRO A 2 -4.16 -5.05 2.27
CA PRO A 2 -3.59 -4.97 0.92
C PRO A 2 -4.35 -4.00 0.02
N PHE A 3 -3.72 -3.56 -1.07
CA PHE A 3 -4.33 -2.60 -2.00
C PHE A 3 -5.65 -3.10 -2.59
N ARG A 4 -5.79 -4.42 -2.76
CA ARG A 4 -7.04 -5.06 -3.21
C ARG A 4 -8.27 -4.78 -2.32
N ASP A 5 -8.05 -4.39 -1.05
CA ASP A 5 -9.13 -4.09 -0.11
C ASP A 5 -9.63 -2.63 -0.24
N ILE A 6 -8.93 -1.79 -1.01
CA ILE A 6 -9.28 -0.39 -1.21
C ILE A 6 -10.20 -0.26 -2.42
N SER A 7 -11.44 0.16 -2.16
CA SER A 7 -12.40 0.47 -3.23
C SER A 7 -12.07 1.84 -3.88
N GLY A 8 -12.02 1.87 -5.22
CA GLY A 8 -11.73 3.09 -5.98
C GLY A 8 -10.23 3.40 -6.09
N HIS A 9 -9.90 4.64 -6.46
CA HIS A 9 -8.52 5.14 -6.56
C HIS A 9 -7.55 4.34 -7.48
N ARG A 10 -8.05 3.50 -8.40
CA ARG A 10 -7.25 2.57 -9.22
C ARG A 10 -6.00 3.21 -9.83
N HIS A 11 -6.14 4.38 -10.45
CA HIS A 11 -5.01 5.10 -11.06
C HIS A 11 -3.94 5.52 -10.04
N LEU A 12 -4.33 5.94 -8.84
CA LEU A 12 -3.40 6.28 -7.77
C LEU A 12 -2.67 5.04 -7.26
N LEU A 13 -3.43 3.98 -6.96
CA LEU A 13 -2.89 2.71 -6.43
C LEU A 13 -1.89 2.12 -7.43
N ASP A 14 -2.27 2.03 -8.71
CA ASP A 14 -1.41 1.58 -9.79
C ASP A 14 -0.08 2.35 -9.89
N ARG A 15 -0.12 3.68 -9.73
CA ARG A 15 1.11 4.50 -9.76
C ARG A 15 2.00 4.21 -8.56
N LEU A 16 1.41 4.11 -7.36
CA LEU A 16 2.16 3.82 -6.14
C LEU A 16 2.80 2.44 -6.19
N THR A 17 2.05 1.42 -6.60
CA THR A 17 2.52 0.04 -6.66
C THR A 17 3.64 -0.14 -7.70
N ARG A 18 3.49 0.49 -8.87
CA ARG A 18 4.55 0.50 -9.89
C ARG A 18 5.81 1.24 -9.44
N ALA A 19 5.66 2.38 -8.77
CA ALA A 19 6.80 3.13 -8.24
C ALA A 19 7.51 2.35 -7.11
N ALA A 20 6.75 1.66 -6.25
CA ALA A 20 7.28 0.77 -5.22
C ALA A 20 8.09 -0.36 -5.85
N GLY A 21 7.55 -1.06 -6.85
CA GLY A 21 8.23 -2.15 -7.54
C GLY A 21 9.50 -1.74 -8.27
N ARG A 22 9.57 -0.49 -8.77
CA ARG A 22 10.77 0.07 -9.40
C ARG A 22 11.75 0.73 -8.42
N GLY A 23 11.43 0.81 -7.13
CA GLY A 23 12.24 1.55 -6.15
C GLY A 23 12.31 3.06 -6.43
N SER A 24 11.33 3.63 -7.14
CA SER A 24 11.31 5.03 -7.58
C SER A 24 10.37 5.91 -6.74
N LEU A 25 10.03 5.48 -5.52
CA LEU A 25 9.19 6.28 -4.63
C LEU A 25 9.99 7.45 -4.03
N PRO A 26 9.39 8.64 -3.89
CA PRO A 26 9.98 9.73 -3.14
C PRO A 26 10.22 9.34 -1.67
N HIS A 27 11.17 10.01 -1.01
CA HIS A 27 11.45 9.79 0.41
C HIS A 27 10.27 10.13 1.34
N SER A 28 9.35 10.97 0.89
CA SER A 28 8.14 11.33 1.64
C SER A 28 6.94 11.48 0.71
N LEU A 29 5.77 11.11 1.21
CA LEU A 29 4.49 11.21 0.51
C LEU A 29 3.46 11.87 1.43
N ILE A 30 2.69 12.80 0.86
CA ILE A 30 1.54 13.41 1.53
C ILE A 30 0.27 12.91 0.85
N PHE A 31 -0.59 12.24 1.61
CA PHE A 31 -1.92 11.84 1.15
C PHE A 31 -2.92 12.95 1.51
N ALA A 32 -3.43 13.66 0.52
CA ALA A 32 -4.37 14.77 0.69
C ALA A 32 -5.72 14.49 0.01
N GLY A 33 -6.80 15.04 0.56
CA GLY A 33 -8.17 14.86 0.06
C GLY A 33 -9.23 14.93 1.17
N PRO A 34 -10.53 14.82 0.81
CA PRO A 34 -11.66 14.90 1.74
C PRO A 34 -11.60 13.87 2.89
N GLU A 35 -12.34 14.12 3.96
CA GLU A 35 -12.52 13.14 5.04
C GLU A 35 -13.22 11.88 4.52
N GLY A 36 -12.89 10.71 5.09
CA GLY A 36 -13.49 9.43 4.70
C GLY A 36 -13.00 8.84 3.36
N VAL A 37 -12.26 9.58 2.53
CA VAL A 37 -11.82 9.12 1.19
C VAL A 37 -10.80 7.96 1.19
N GLY A 38 -10.37 7.48 2.36
CA GLY A 38 -9.44 6.34 2.47
C GLY A 38 -7.95 6.69 2.47
N LYS A 39 -7.56 7.95 2.74
CA LYS A 39 -6.15 8.40 2.81
C LYS A 39 -5.27 7.52 3.70
N ARG A 40 -5.72 7.28 4.93
CA ARG A 40 -5.01 6.42 5.89
C ARG A 40 -4.94 4.98 5.39
N MET A 41 -6.00 4.46 4.76
CA MET A 41 -5.98 3.11 4.21
C MET A 41 -4.92 2.98 3.11
N ALA A 42 -4.85 3.94 2.18
CA ALA A 42 -3.84 3.95 1.12
C ALA A 42 -2.40 4.03 1.68
N ALA A 43 -2.17 4.87 2.70
CA ALA A 43 -0.88 4.96 3.37
C ALA A 43 -0.49 3.64 4.07
N VAL A 44 -1.43 3.01 4.78
CA VAL A 44 -1.20 1.73 5.46
C VAL A 44 -0.96 0.61 4.44
N ALA A 45 -1.73 0.55 3.34
CA ALA A 45 -1.54 -0.45 2.28
C ALA A 45 -0.16 -0.32 1.61
N LEU A 46 0.28 0.92 1.32
CA LEU A 46 1.62 1.18 0.79
C LEU A 46 2.70 0.73 1.77
N ALA A 47 2.55 1.07 3.05
CA ALA A 47 3.49 0.63 4.09
C ALA A 47 3.54 -0.90 4.18
N GLN A 48 2.39 -1.58 4.09
CA GLN A 48 2.34 -3.04 4.06
C GLN A 48 3.07 -3.62 2.85
N LEU A 49 2.90 -3.06 1.65
CA LEU A 49 3.58 -3.53 0.44
C LEU A 49 5.10 -3.39 0.59
N LEU A 50 5.58 -2.22 1.02
CA LEU A 50 7.01 -1.92 1.13
C LEU A 50 7.74 -2.80 2.16
N ASN A 51 7.04 -3.25 3.19
CA ASN A 51 7.62 -4.06 4.27
C ASN A 51 7.17 -5.53 4.21
N CYS A 52 6.50 -5.95 3.14
CA CYS A 52 5.98 -7.31 3.01
C CYS A 52 7.13 -8.30 2.84
N LEU A 53 7.14 -9.36 3.65
CA LEU A 53 8.17 -10.41 3.58
C LEU A 53 7.95 -11.38 2.41
N ALA A 54 6.72 -11.48 1.93
CA ALA A 54 6.31 -12.33 0.81
C ALA A 54 5.20 -11.63 0.03
N PRO A 55 5.52 -10.64 -0.84
CA PRO A 55 4.52 -9.97 -1.67
C PRO A 55 3.77 -10.97 -2.55
N SER A 56 2.46 -10.76 -2.74
CA SER A 56 1.68 -11.53 -3.71
C SER A 56 2.20 -11.22 -5.12
N PRO A 57 2.48 -12.25 -5.94
CA PRO A 57 2.92 -12.04 -7.31
C PRO A 57 1.80 -11.39 -8.14
N GLY A 58 2.19 -10.50 -9.08
CA GLY A 58 1.28 -9.77 -9.95
C GLY A 58 1.95 -8.54 -10.56
N ASP A 59 1.35 -7.96 -11.61
CA ASP A 59 1.74 -6.66 -12.15
C ASP A 59 0.56 -5.67 -12.05
N PRO A 60 0.54 -4.77 -11.06
CA PRO A 60 1.61 -4.51 -10.09
C PRO A 60 1.50 -5.39 -8.81
N PRO A 61 2.59 -5.66 -8.07
CA PRO A 61 2.60 -6.59 -6.93
C PRO A 61 1.83 -6.06 -5.72
N ASP A 62 1.23 -6.91 -4.89
CA ASP A 62 0.48 -6.49 -3.69
C ASP A 62 1.05 -7.10 -2.40
N ALA A 63 0.72 -6.54 -1.25
CA ALA A 63 1.07 -7.15 0.04
C ALA A 63 0.29 -8.46 0.25
N CYS A 64 0.91 -9.48 0.87
CA CYS A 64 0.18 -10.70 1.23
C CYS A 64 -0.86 -10.46 2.33
N GLY A 65 -0.69 -9.42 3.15
CA GLY A 65 -1.59 -9.10 4.25
C GLY A 65 -1.45 -10.01 5.48
N GLU A 66 -0.85 -11.19 5.34
CA GLU A 66 -0.75 -12.18 6.42
C GLU A 66 0.60 -12.27 7.10
N CYS A 67 1.72 -11.82 6.50
CA CYS A 67 3.04 -11.98 7.14
C CYS A 67 3.17 -11.14 8.43
N ALA A 68 4.18 -11.46 9.27
CA ALA A 68 4.37 -10.79 10.56
C ALA A 68 4.45 -9.25 10.42
N SER A 69 5.18 -8.76 9.42
CA SER A 69 5.28 -7.33 9.11
C SER A 69 3.93 -6.72 8.71
N CYS A 70 3.21 -7.34 7.77
CA CYS A 70 1.89 -6.87 7.36
C CYS A 70 0.90 -6.81 8.55
N ARG A 71 0.87 -7.83 9.41
CA ARG A 71 -0.01 -7.88 10.58
C ARG A 71 0.32 -6.79 11.61
N ARG A 72 1.60 -6.49 11.81
CA ARG A 72 2.06 -5.39 12.68
C ARG A 72 1.59 -4.03 12.17
N ILE A 73 1.85 -3.75 10.89
CA ILE A 73 1.44 -2.51 10.22
C ILE A 73 -0.09 -2.35 10.23
N ALA A 74 -0.86 -3.44 10.02
CA ALA A 74 -2.33 -3.40 10.09
C ALA A 74 -2.84 -2.93 11.47
N ARG A 75 -2.11 -3.26 12.54
CA ARG A 75 -2.41 -2.84 13.92
C ARG A 75 -1.85 -1.45 14.24
N ASN A 76 -1.08 -0.85 13.34
CA ASN A 76 -0.32 0.40 13.53
C ASN A 76 0.74 0.28 14.65
N VAL A 77 1.49 -0.84 14.66
CA VAL A 77 2.57 -1.20 15.63
C VAL A 77 3.78 -1.79 14.91
#